data_AF-A0A562I785-F1
#
_entry.id   AF-A0A562I785-F1
#
_cell.length_a   1.000
_cell.length_b   1.000
_cell.length_c   1.000
_cell.angle_alpha   90.00
_cell.angle_beta   90.00
_cell.angle_gamma   90.00
#
_symmetry.space_group_name_H-M   'P 1'
#
loop_
_entity.id
_entity.type
_entity.pdbx_description
1 polymer ?
#
loop_
_entity_poly.entity_id
_entity_poly.type
_entity_poly.pdbx_seq_one_letter_code
_entity_poly.pdbx_strand_id
1 'polypeptide(L)'
;MHEALAAYAVAAHRHAPQDRRLSGAPTPMVLNGAYLVDSATLSGFTALVAALAGRHPEVRLELTGPWPAYSFAEEHPPEPARTLREAAR
;
A
#
# COMPACT_ATOMS: atom_id res chain seq x y z
N MET A 1 9.38 9.48 -6.39
CA MET A 1 9.33 8.33 -5.45
C MET A 1 8.20 7.38 -5.79
N HIS A 2 6.94 7.80 -5.69
CA HIS A 2 5.78 6.95 -5.99
C HIS A 2 5.89 6.24 -7.35
N GLU A 3 6.20 6.97 -8.42
CA GLU A 3 6.33 6.41 -9.77
C GLU A 3 7.35 5.26 -9.84
N ALA A 4 8.53 5.42 -9.23
CA ALA A 4 9.56 4.38 -9.20
C ALA A 4 9.11 3.13 -8.42
N LEU A 5 8.41 3.32 -7.30
CA LEU A 5 7.89 2.21 -6.49
C LEU A 5 6.72 1.51 -7.19
N ALA A 6 5.84 2.28 -7.84
CA ALA A 6 4.71 1.77 -8.60
C ALA A 6 5.16 0.98 -9.83
N ALA A 7 6.22 1.41 -10.51
CA ALA A 7 6.79 0.68 -11.64
C ALA A 7 7.42 -0.67 -11.26
N TYR A 8 7.83 -0.83 -10.00
CA TYR A 8 8.34 -2.12 -9.49
C TYR A 8 7.20 -3.03 -9.01
N ALA A 9 6.15 -2.45 -8.46
CA ALA A 9 5.02 -3.18 -7.88
C ALA A 9 4.11 -3.78 -8.97
N VAL A 10 3.41 -4.87 -8.61
CA VAL A 10 2.37 -5.48 -9.44
C VAL A 10 1.14 -4.56 -9.52
N ALA A 11 0.82 -3.90 -8.41
CA ALA A 11 -0.23 -2.89 -8.32
C ALA A 11 0.16 -1.82 -7.29
N ALA A 12 -0.37 -0.61 -7.44
CA ALA A 12 -0.08 0.49 -6.54
C ALA A 12 -1.31 1.38 -6.35
N HIS A 13 -1.62 1.72 -5.09
CA HIS A 13 -2.65 2.70 -4.75
C HIS A 13 -2.04 3.88 -4.02
N ARG A 14 -2.59 5.08 -4.26
CA ARG A 14 -2.32 6.29 -3.49
C ARG A 14 -3.51 6.60 -2.62
N HIS A 15 -3.27 6.69 -1.32
CA HIS A 15 -4.29 7.13 -0.37
C HIS A 15 -4.08 8.61 -0.03
N ALA A 16 -5.10 9.22 0.57
CA ALA A 16 -4.95 10.52 1.17
C ALA A 16 -3.81 10.47 2.21
N PRO A 17 -2.90 11.48 2.24
CA PRO A 17 -1.96 11.60 3.33
C PRO A 17 -2.72 11.70 4.66
N GLN A 18 -2.35 10.85 5.61
CA GLN A 18 -2.92 10.83 6.96
C GLN A 18 -2.67 12.18 7.64
N ASP A 19 -3.72 12.68 8.28
CA ASP A 19 -3.66 13.92 9.04
C ASP A 19 -2.62 13.78 10.17
N ARG A 20 -1.75 14.78 10.31
CA ARG A 20 -0.76 14.84 11.40
C ARG A 20 -1.42 14.79 12.77
N ARG A 21 -2.62 15.39 12.90
CA ARG A 21 -3.39 15.39 14.15
C ARG A 21 -3.81 13.99 14.59
N LEU A 22 -3.97 13.07 13.63
CA LEU A 22 -4.37 11.69 13.88
C LEU A 22 -3.17 10.73 13.98
N SER A 23 -2.05 11.04 13.33
CA SER A 23 -0.85 10.19 13.34
C SER A 23 0.14 10.53 14.46
N GLY A 24 0.08 11.75 15.03
CA GLY A 24 1.08 12.22 15.99
C GLY A 24 2.47 12.41 15.38
N ALA A 25 2.58 12.38 14.04
CA ALA A 25 3.85 12.44 13.35
C ALA A 25 4.49 13.84 13.46
N PRO A 26 5.81 13.93 13.66
CA PRO A 26 6.52 15.21 13.81
C PRO A 26 6.54 16.04 12.51
N THR A 27 6.32 15.39 11.36
CA THR A 27 6.42 15.98 10.03
C THR A 27 5.20 15.63 9.18
N PRO A 28 4.86 16.42 8.14
CA PRO A 28 3.75 16.07 7.26
C PRO A 28 4.03 14.80 6.51
N MET A 29 3.03 13.93 6.43
CA MET A 29 3.05 12.92 5.39
C MET A 29 2.71 13.58 4.05
N VAL A 30 3.56 13.34 3.06
CA VAL A 30 3.38 13.84 1.69
C VAL A 30 3.03 12.72 0.71
N LEU A 31 3.23 11.46 1.12
CA LEU A 31 2.89 10.27 0.35
C LEU A 31 2.39 9.17 1.29
N ASN A 32 1.18 8.69 1.03
CA ASN A 32 0.63 7.47 1.61
C ASN A 32 0.35 6.49 0.46
N GLY A 33 1.15 5.44 0.34
CA GLY A 33 1.08 4.52 -0.79
C GLY A 33 1.06 3.07 -0.34
N ALA A 34 0.20 2.27 -0.96
CA ALA A 34 0.20 0.82 -0.85
C ALA A 34 0.75 0.21 -2.14
N TYR A 35 1.62 -0.78 -2.02
CA TYR A 35 2.27 -1.45 -3.15
C TYR A 35 2.13 -2.96 -3.00
N LEU A 36 1.51 -3.60 -3.98
CA LEU A 36 1.43 -5.05 -4.07
C LEU A 36 2.69 -5.58 -4.76
N VAL A 37 3.46 -6.40 -4.06
CA VAL A 37 4.76 -6.87 -4.54
C VAL A 37 4.76 -8.39 -4.56
N ASP A 38 5.26 -8.98 -5.64
CA ASP A 38 5.49 -10.43 -5.70
C ASP A 38 6.52 -10.81 -4.61
N SER A 39 6.20 -11.84 -3.82
CA SER A 39 7.05 -12.27 -2.71
C SER A 39 8.47 -12.64 -3.14
N ALA A 40 8.66 -13.14 -4.37
CA ALA A 40 9.98 -13.43 -4.93
C ALA A 40 10.83 -12.16 -5.18
N THR A 41 10.18 -11.01 -5.34
CA THR A 41 10.83 -9.71 -5.65
C THR A 41 10.87 -8.74 -4.47
N LEU A 42 10.35 -9.15 -3.31
CA LEU A 42 10.21 -8.32 -2.12
C LEU A 42 11.54 -7.70 -1.67
N SER A 43 12.64 -8.47 -1.69
CA SER A 43 13.97 -7.98 -1.32
C SER A 43 14.48 -6.86 -2.23
N GLY A 44 14.17 -6.91 -3.52
CA GLY A 44 14.52 -5.82 -4.45
C GLY A 44 13.66 -4.58 -4.23
N PHE A 45 12.38 -4.76 -3.86
CA PHE A 45 11.52 -3.63 -3.50
C PHE A 45 12.03 -2.91 -2.24
N THR A 46 12.41 -3.66 -1.19
CA THR A 46 12.98 -3.05 0.03
C THR A 46 14.31 -2.35 -0.26
N ALA A 47 15.16 -2.91 -1.11
CA ALA A 47 16.39 -2.27 -1.56
C ALA A 47 16.12 -0.96 -2.34
N LEU A 48 15.11 -0.94 -3.22
CA LEU A 48 14.69 0.27 -3.93
C LEU A 48 14.20 1.36 -2.97
N VAL A 49 13.42 1.01 -1.96
CA VAL A 49 12.98 1.94 -0.91
C VAL A 49 14.18 2.53 -0.16
N ALA A 50 15.14 1.69 0.24
CA ALA A 50 16.35 2.15 0.92
C ALA A 50 17.22 3.07 0.03
N ALA A 51 17.37 2.73 -1.25
CA ALA A 51 18.09 3.57 -2.21
C ALA A 51 17.40 4.92 -2.41
N LEU A 52 16.07 4.94 -2.50
CA LEU A 52 15.29 6.18 -2.59
C LEU A 52 15.45 7.04 -1.33
N ALA A 53 15.43 6.43 -0.15
CA ALA A 53 15.67 7.14 1.11
C ALA A 53 17.08 7.75 1.16
N GLY A 54 18.11 7.02 0.71
CA GLY A 54 19.48 7.51 0.67
C GLY A 54 19.69 8.67 -0.33
N ARG A 55 18.96 8.70 -1.45
CA ARG A 55 19.02 9.79 -2.43
C ARG A 55 18.28 11.05 -2.00
N HIS A 56 17.36 10.94 -1.05
CA HIS A 56 16.48 12.02 -0.61
C HIS A 56 16.51 12.16 0.92
N PRO A 57 17.64 12.59 1.50
CA PRO A 57 17.78 12.73 2.95
C PRO A 57 16.80 13.75 3.55
N GLU A 58 16.23 14.64 2.74
CA GLU A 58 15.20 15.61 3.12
C GLU A 58 13.82 14.98 3.39
N VAL A 59 13.60 13.73 2.96
CA VAL A 59 12.33 13.01 3.15
C VAL A 59 12.57 11.72 3.94
N ARG A 60 11.76 11.49 4.98
CA ARG A 60 11.72 10.21 5.67
C ARG A 60 10.80 9.24 4.92
N LEU A 61 11.35 8.12 4.45
CA LEU A 61 10.57 7.00 3.93
C LEU A 61 10.40 5.97 5.04
N GLU A 62 9.18 5.48 5.21
CA GLU A 62 8.84 4.46 6.19
C GLU A 62 8.13 3.31 5.48
N LEU A 63 8.66 2.10 5.61
CA LEU A 63 8.07 0.88 5.06
C LEU A 63 7.56 0.04 6.23
N THR A 64 6.25 -0.17 6.30
CA THR A 64 5.61 -0.81 7.45
C THR A 64 5.24 -2.28 7.22
N GLY A 65 5.36 -2.80 6.00
CA GLY A 65 4.97 -4.17 5.64
C GLY A 65 6.06 -5.23 5.80
N PRO A 66 5.82 -6.47 5.31
CA PRO A 66 4.65 -6.87 4.51
C PRO A 66 3.38 -7.04 5.36
N TRP A 67 2.24 -6.66 4.79
CA TRP A 67 0.89 -6.85 5.36
C TRP A 67 0.06 -7.71 4.40
N PRO A 68 -1.03 -8.35 4.85
CA PRO A 68 -2.02 -8.89 3.93
C PRO A 68 -2.54 -7.80 2.99
N ALA A 69 -2.91 -8.18 1.75
CA ALA A 69 -3.20 -7.25 0.65
C ALA A 69 -4.58 -6.57 0.75
N TYR A 70 -4.96 -6.06 1.93
CA TYR A 70 -6.27 -5.46 2.18
C TYR A 70 -6.57 -4.26 1.27
N SER A 71 -5.56 -3.43 0.98
CA SER A 71 -5.71 -2.31 0.03
C SER A 71 -6.07 -2.76 -1.40
N PHE A 72 -5.91 -4.04 -1.73
CA PHE A 72 -6.15 -4.60 -3.07
C PHE A 72 -7.32 -5.59 -3.09
N ALA A 73 -7.98 -5.82 -1.95
CA ALA A 73 -9.04 -6.83 -1.83
C ALA A 73 -10.34 -6.44 -2.57
N GLU A 74 -10.58 -5.15 -2.80
CA GLU A 74 -11.78 -4.64 -3.48
C GLU A 74 -11.71 -4.74 -5.02
N GLU A 75 -10.60 -5.19 -5.59
CA GLU A 75 -10.45 -5.37 -7.05
C GLU A 75 -11.11 -6.66 -7.58
N HIS A 76 -11.74 -7.47 -6.72
CA HIS A 76 -12.59 -8.57 -7.18
C HIS A 76 -13.94 -8.04 -7.68
N PRO A 77 -14.41 -8.43 -8.89
CA PRO A 77 -15.78 -8.13 -9.30
C PRO A 77 -16.73 -8.70 -8.24
N PRO A 78 -17.84 -8.00 -7.93
CA PRO A 78 -18.77 -8.46 -6.92
C PRO A 78 -19.21 -9.89 -7.27
N GLU A 79 -18.91 -10.85 -6.38
CA GLU A 79 -19.53 -12.16 -6.46
C GLU A 79 -21.04 -11.93 -6.38
N PRO A 80 -21.85 -12.44 -7.32
CA PRO A 80 -23.28 -12.17 -7.32
C PRO A 80 -23.85 -12.58 -5.97
N ALA A 81 -24.52 -11.62 -5.31
CA ALA A 81 -25.07 -11.79 -3.97
C ALA A 81 -25.80 -13.12 -3.87
N ARG A 82 -25.24 -14.06 -3.08
CA ARG A 82 -25.89 -15.33 -2.79
C ARG A 82 -27.16 -15.00 -2.03
N THR A 83 -28.27 -14.94 -2.75
CA THR A 83 -29.56 -14.61 -2.18
C THR A 83 -29.89 -15.77 -1.23
N LEU A 84 -29.75 -15.53 0.06
CA LEU A 84 -30.23 -16.43 1.12
C LEU A 84 -31.76 -16.38 1.10
N ARG A 85 -32.36 -17.05 0.10
CA ARG A 85 -33.77 -17.41 0.12
C ARG A 85 -33.89 -18.86 0.58
N GLU A 86 -34.64 -18.98 1.68
CA GLU A 86 -35.44 -20.14 2.06
C GLU A 86 -34.68 -21.34 2.65
N ALA A 87 -34.51 -21.27 3.97
CA ALA A 87 -34.66 -22.45 4.82
C ALA A 87 -35.53 -22.08 6.04
N ALA A 88 -36.77 -21.67 5.75
CA ALA A 88 -37.85 -21.76 6.73
C ALA A 88 -38.79 -22.87 6.25
N ARG A 89 -38.57 -24.07 6.78
CA ARG A 89 -39.59 -25.10 6.84
C ARG A 89 -39.41 -25.89 8.13
#